data_AF-K2G0C4-F1
#
_entry.id   AF-K2G0C4-F1
#
_cell.length_a   1.000
_cell.length_b   1.000
_cell.length_c   1.000
_cell.angle_alpha   90.00
_cell.angle_beta   90.00
_cell.angle_gamma   90.00
#
_symmetry.space_group_name_H-M   'P 1'
#
loop_
_entity.id
_entity.type
_entity.pdbx_description
1 polymer ?
#
loop_
_entity_poly.entity_id
_entity_poly.type
_entity_poly.pdbx_seq_one_letter_code
_entity_poly.pdbx_strand_id
1 'polypeptide(L)'
;MRSNILYQSAVDRIEKSWLWEKITEKIKKERYESMPSPYMWHMLDEDYIYAIKKLSERWYFDSIPEEFKYMYQETMNSLLRWPDSKEWKVERSTWTQIIKCEKDDILLFWWFFSSEAMSQEEMWNPKKYWFKNVTDLVASVSEYVRMKLLRTDSSKEWYKWSTAKDWKSYITSIWGSTHWDFRAERTETTPYETIDPFWNFVSLRPKTNEDTQMINAYHSIESYFLMVILKWMDTAGYKSELLNMNWELMQEFLSSFSNDGPFSKKCTENLTWETSFANDAKMVFVSYGLPMRRFNSENRRTHFAISTESRWWYSAYIWDDWELIFSYSNREKEGEEMKKDMVFYKEDVDDILKGIVYQAAMDLWRTSLNEILTAMAYYMENRDKL
;
A
#
# COMPACT_ATOMS: atom_id res chain seq x y z
N MET A 1 15.25 -1.97 6.13
CA MET A 1 14.92 -3.00 5.11
C MET A 1 13.97 -2.46 4.06
N ARG A 2 14.31 -2.68 2.77
CA ARG A 2 13.43 -2.40 1.63
C ARG A 2 12.14 -3.24 1.72
N SER A 3 11.00 -2.66 1.32
CA SER A 3 9.75 -3.41 1.20
C SER A 3 9.81 -4.39 0.03
N ASN A 4 9.20 -5.56 0.18
CA ASN A 4 9.04 -6.52 -0.91
C ASN A 4 7.56 -6.69 -1.28
N ILE A 5 7.32 -7.10 -2.52
CA ILE A 5 6.03 -7.52 -3.02
C ILE A 5 6.04 -9.05 -3.04
N LEU A 6 5.30 -9.66 -2.13
CA LEU A 6 5.00 -11.09 -2.15
C LEU A 6 3.84 -11.36 -3.12
N TYR A 7 4.03 -12.23 -4.10
CA TYR A 7 2.99 -12.51 -5.08
C TYR A 7 1.82 -13.29 -4.45
N GLN A 8 0.60 -13.03 -4.93
CA GLN A 8 -0.59 -13.70 -4.43
C GLN A 8 -0.47 -15.23 -4.55
N SER A 9 0.17 -15.74 -5.60
CA SER A 9 0.43 -17.19 -5.73
C SER A 9 1.25 -17.78 -4.59
N ALA A 10 2.18 -17.00 -4.00
CA ALA A 10 2.95 -17.44 -2.84
C ALA A 10 2.11 -17.40 -1.56
N VAL A 11 1.29 -16.36 -1.40
CA VAL A 11 0.30 -16.25 -0.31
C VAL A 11 -0.65 -17.45 -0.33
N ASP A 12 -1.25 -17.74 -1.49
CA ASP A 12 -2.16 -18.87 -1.66
C ASP A 12 -1.53 -20.21 -1.31
N ARG A 13 -0.24 -20.41 -1.62
CA ARG A 13 0.50 -21.64 -1.26
C ARG A 13 0.68 -21.75 0.25
N ILE A 14 1.09 -20.66 0.91
CA ILE A 14 1.26 -20.60 2.37
C ILE A 14 -0.08 -20.87 3.08
N GLU A 15 -1.17 -20.32 2.55
CA GLU A 15 -2.52 -20.52 3.09
C GLU A 15 -3.00 -21.95 2.91
N LYS A 16 -2.92 -22.49 1.68
CA LYS A 16 -3.30 -23.88 1.36
C LYS A 16 -2.48 -24.92 2.11
N SER A 17 -1.23 -24.60 2.43
CA SER A 17 -0.34 -25.50 3.16
C SER A 17 -0.45 -25.39 4.67
N TRP A 18 -1.40 -24.62 5.19
CA TRP A 18 -1.60 -24.40 6.63
C TRP A 18 -0.37 -23.83 7.36
N LEU A 19 0.61 -23.27 6.62
CA LEU A 19 1.78 -22.61 7.21
C LEU A 19 1.37 -21.33 7.93
N TRP A 20 0.31 -20.67 7.44
CA TRP A 20 -0.24 -19.46 8.06
C TRP A 20 -0.70 -19.68 9.51
N GLU A 21 -1.22 -20.86 9.87
CA GLU A 21 -1.62 -21.16 11.25
C GLU A 21 -0.41 -21.27 12.17
N LYS A 22 0.62 -22.02 11.74
CA LYS A 22 1.89 -22.13 12.47
C LYS A 22 2.53 -20.76 12.69
N ILE A 23 2.49 -19.91 11.67
CA ILE A 23 2.95 -18.52 11.73
C ILE A 23 2.13 -17.76 12.77
N THR A 24 0.80 -17.77 12.66
CA THR A 24 -0.09 -17.04 13.59
C THR A 24 0.05 -17.52 15.04
N GLU A 25 0.20 -18.81 15.27
CA GLU A 25 0.30 -19.40 16.61
C GLU A 25 1.64 -19.04 17.29
N LYS A 26 2.75 -19.16 16.55
CA LYS A 26 4.10 -18.98 17.09
C LYS A 26 4.54 -17.52 17.11
N ILE A 27 4.06 -16.73 16.17
CA ILE A 27 4.45 -15.34 15.96
C ILE A 27 3.37 -14.44 16.55
N LYS A 28 3.46 -14.25 17.87
CA LYS A 28 2.60 -13.33 18.62
C LYS A 28 3.29 -11.98 18.77
N LYS A 29 2.66 -10.91 18.28
CA LYS A 29 3.22 -9.54 18.26
C LYS A 29 3.82 -9.10 19.59
N GLU A 30 3.09 -9.31 20.69
CA GLU A 30 3.50 -8.94 22.07
C GLU A 30 4.85 -9.58 22.47
N ARG A 31 5.13 -10.78 21.94
CA ARG A 31 6.40 -11.48 22.17
C ARG A 31 7.55 -10.87 21.36
N TYR A 32 7.25 -10.24 20.23
CA TYR A 32 8.22 -9.67 19.29
C TYR A 32 8.51 -8.19 19.59
N GLU A 33 7.56 -7.44 20.17
CA GLU A 33 7.76 -6.05 20.63
C GLU A 33 8.82 -5.93 21.74
N SER A 34 9.02 -7.01 22.51
CA SER A 34 10.02 -7.09 23.59
C SER A 34 11.32 -7.79 23.17
N MET A 35 11.41 -8.27 21.92
CA MET A 35 12.61 -8.89 21.39
C MET A 35 13.58 -7.84 20.82
N PRO A 36 14.90 -8.14 20.77
CA PRO A 36 15.89 -7.24 20.17
C PRO A 36 15.57 -6.92 18.70
N SER A 37 16.34 -5.99 18.14
CA SER A 37 16.14 -5.35 16.84
C SER A 37 16.07 -6.25 15.58
N PRO A 38 16.47 -7.55 15.53
CA PRO A 38 16.25 -8.33 14.30
C PRO A 38 14.77 -8.42 13.93
N TYR A 39 13.88 -8.28 14.90
CA TYR A 39 12.43 -8.29 14.71
C TYR A 39 11.83 -6.90 14.47
N MET A 40 12.64 -5.84 14.55
CA MET A 40 12.26 -4.44 14.32
C MET A 40 12.86 -3.86 13.02
N TRP A 41 13.47 -4.69 12.17
CA TRP A 41 13.70 -4.45 10.73
C TRP A 41 14.68 -3.32 10.36
N HIS A 42 15.47 -2.86 11.34
CA HIS A 42 16.69 -2.07 11.16
C HIS A 42 17.86 -2.84 11.78
N MET A 43 18.50 -3.71 11.01
CA MET A 43 19.53 -4.60 11.55
C MET A 43 20.82 -3.83 11.85
N LEU A 44 21.20 -3.80 13.13
CA LEU A 44 22.56 -3.50 13.54
C LEU A 44 23.43 -4.76 13.37
N ASP A 45 24.76 -4.60 13.34
CA ASP A 45 25.67 -5.75 13.24
C ASP A 45 25.47 -6.77 14.38
N GLU A 46 25.04 -6.30 15.55
CA GLU A 46 24.69 -7.12 16.71
C GLU A 46 23.46 -8.01 16.46
N ASP A 47 22.51 -7.55 15.66
CA ASP A 47 21.30 -8.29 15.31
C ASP A 47 21.61 -9.47 14.40
N TYR A 48 22.57 -9.27 13.48
CA TYR A 48 23.12 -10.33 12.65
C TYR A 48 23.79 -11.41 13.49
N ILE A 49 24.61 -11.02 14.48
CA ILE A 49 25.27 -11.96 15.40
C ILE A 49 24.23 -12.76 16.21
N TYR A 50 23.18 -12.08 16.70
CA TYR A 50 22.10 -12.74 17.43
C TYR A 50 21.37 -13.78 16.57
N ALA A 51 21.00 -13.42 15.34
CA ALA A 51 20.30 -14.32 14.42
C ALA A 51 21.16 -15.55 14.09
N ILE A 52 22.45 -15.36 13.78
CA ILE A 52 23.40 -16.46 13.56
C ILE A 52 23.46 -17.38 14.77
N LYS A 53 23.63 -16.80 15.97
CA LYS A 53 23.73 -17.58 17.20
C LYS A 53 22.48 -18.43 17.41
N LYS A 54 21.28 -17.87 17.18
CA LYS A 54 20.01 -18.60 17.32
C LYS A 54 19.87 -19.75 16.32
N LEU A 55 20.24 -19.53 15.07
CA LEU A 55 20.22 -20.58 14.04
C LEU A 55 21.22 -21.69 14.35
N SER A 56 22.41 -21.34 14.86
CA SER A 56 23.44 -22.29 15.28
C SER A 56 23.01 -23.10 16.52
N GLU A 57 22.43 -22.46 17.55
CA GLU A 57 21.87 -23.15 18.73
C GLU A 57 20.80 -24.18 18.35
N ARG A 58 20.07 -23.90 17.26
CA ARG A 58 19.03 -24.76 16.71
C ARG A 58 19.53 -25.67 15.58
N TRP A 59 20.84 -25.77 15.34
CA TRP A 59 21.48 -26.68 14.37
C TRP A 59 21.01 -26.49 12.91
N TYR A 60 20.51 -25.31 12.54
CA TYR A 60 20.01 -25.06 11.17
C TYR A 60 21.13 -25.10 10.13
N PHE A 61 22.32 -24.58 10.45
CA PHE A 61 23.47 -24.60 9.54
C PHE A 61 24.06 -26.01 9.35
N ASP A 62 23.79 -26.94 10.26
CA ASP A 62 24.22 -28.33 10.13
C ASP A 62 23.27 -29.14 9.24
N SER A 63 22.04 -28.66 9.06
CA SER A 63 21.01 -29.28 8.23
C SER A 63 21.12 -28.93 6.74
N ILE A 64 22.09 -28.09 6.35
CA ILE A 64 22.29 -27.69 4.95
C ILE A 64 22.77 -28.91 4.14
N PRO A 65 22.05 -29.34 3.09
CA PRO A 65 22.51 -30.42 2.24
C PRO A 65 23.86 -30.04 1.61
N GLU A 66 24.76 -31.02 1.52
CA GLU A 66 26.17 -30.80 1.15
C GLU A 66 26.29 -30.12 -0.22
N GLU A 67 25.39 -30.43 -1.15
CA GLU A 67 25.32 -29.85 -2.49
C GLU A 67 24.98 -28.34 -2.50
N PHE A 68 24.31 -27.81 -1.46
CA PHE A 68 23.96 -26.39 -1.36
C PHE A 68 24.92 -25.59 -0.49
N LYS A 69 25.70 -26.27 0.35
CA LYS A 69 26.52 -25.66 1.40
C LYS A 69 27.51 -24.62 0.88
N TYR A 70 28.23 -24.96 -0.19
CA TYR A 70 29.19 -24.04 -0.81
C TYR A 70 28.51 -22.77 -1.36
N MET A 71 27.50 -22.94 -2.21
CA MET A 71 26.77 -21.82 -2.84
C MET A 71 26.13 -20.91 -1.80
N TYR A 72 25.51 -21.50 -0.78
CA TYR A 72 24.87 -20.76 0.31
C TYR A 72 25.89 -19.93 1.09
N GLN A 73 26.99 -20.56 1.52
CA GLN A 73 28.06 -19.87 2.25
C GLN A 73 28.71 -18.76 1.41
N GLU A 74 29.01 -19.03 0.14
CA GLU A 74 29.61 -18.05 -0.76
C GLU A 74 28.69 -16.83 -0.94
N THR A 75 27.41 -17.07 -1.24
CA THR A 75 26.45 -15.99 -1.51
C THR A 75 26.15 -15.17 -0.26
N MET A 76 25.97 -15.82 0.90
CA MET A 76 25.75 -15.12 2.17
C MET A 76 26.97 -14.28 2.57
N ASN A 77 28.18 -14.82 2.42
CA ASN A 77 29.42 -14.06 2.67
C ASN A 77 29.55 -12.87 1.69
N SER A 78 29.17 -13.06 0.42
CA SER A 78 29.16 -12.00 -0.59
C SER A 78 28.18 -10.89 -0.23
N LEU A 79 26.95 -11.22 0.18
CA LEU A 79 25.93 -10.25 0.58
C LEU A 79 26.33 -9.47 1.83
N LEU A 80 26.98 -10.11 2.81
CA LEU A 80 27.45 -9.44 4.02
C LEU A 80 28.61 -8.47 3.77
N ARG A 81 29.53 -8.82 2.86
CA ARG A 81 30.73 -8.02 2.58
C ARG A 81 30.51 -6.97 1.51
N TRP A 82 29.79 -7.33 0.45
CA TRP A 82 29.62 -6.57 -0.79
C TRP A 82 28.19 -6.75 -1.32
N PRO A 83 27.15 -6.22 -0.67
CA PRO A 83 25.76 -6.43 -1.08
C PRO A 83 25.50 -6.04 -2.55
N ASP A 84 26.11 -4.95 -3.02
CA ASP A 84 26.03 -4.48 -4.40
C ASP A 84 26.63 -5.43 -5.46
N SER A 85 27.36 -6.47 -5.05
CA SER A 85 27.88 -7.52 -5.95
C SER A 85 26.82 -8.54 -6.38
N LYS A 86 25.64 -8.49 -5.75
CA LYS A 86 24.51 -9.35 -6.03
C LYS A 86 23.32 -8.51 -6.45
N GLU A 87 22.47 -9.12 -7.26
CA GLU A 87 21.38 -8.41 -7.92
C GLU A 87 20.13 -9.28 -7.95
N TRP A 88 18.99 -8.62 -7.88
CA TRP A 88 17.70 -9.16 -8.29
C TRP A 88 17.50 -8.84 -9.76
N LYS A 89 16.91 -9.79 -10.50
CA LYS A 89 16.48 -9.58 -11.88
C LYS A 89 14.97 -9.75 -11.96
N VAL A 90 14.26 -8.72 -12.42
CA VAL A 90 12.80 -8.73 -12.60
C VAL A 90 12.49 -8.56 -14.08
N GLU A 91 11.90 -9.57 -14.71
CA GLU A 91 11.51 -9.54 -16.11
C GLU A 91 10.11 -8.97 -16.26
N ARG A 92 10.03 -7.70 -16.69
CA ARG A 92 8.77 -7.04 -17.04
C ARG A 92 8.44 -7.28 -18.51
N SER A 93 7.19 -7.05 -18.89
CA SER A 93 6.70 -7.30 -20.25
C SER A 93 7.43 -6.51 -21.34
N THR A 94 7.99 -5.34 -20.99
CA THR A 94 8.64 -4.43 -21.94
C THR A 94 10.15 -4.33 -21.75
N TRP A 95 10.70 -4.75 -20.60
CA TRP A 95 12.13 -4.63 -20.27
C TRP A 95 12.50 -5.46 -19.04
N THR A 96 13.79 -5.63 -18.80
CA THR A 96 14.31 -6.29 -17.59
C THR A 96 14.87 -5.27 -16.62
N GLN A 97 14.41 -5.31 -15.38
CA GLN A 97 14.90 -4.47 -14.29
C GLN A 97 15.96 -5.21 -13.48
N ILE A 98 17.13 -4.59 -13.35
CA ILE A 98 18.20 -5.05 -12.46
C ILE A 98 18.18 -4.19 -11.21
N ILE A 99 18.06 -4.83 -10.04
CA ILE A 99 17.95 -4.14 -8.76
C ILE A 99 19.08 -4.66 -7.87
N LYS A 100 19.96 -3.77 -7.43
CA LYS A 100 21.03 -4.14 -6.50
C LYS A 100 20.45 -4.65 -5.18
N CYS A 101 21.09 -5.68 -4.64
CA CYS A 101 20.76 -6.17 -3.32
C CYS A 101 21.15 -5.17 -2.25
N GLU A 102 20.32 -5.04 -1.23
CA GLU A 102 20.70 -4.37 0.00
C GLU A 102 21.18 -5.41 1.02
N LYS A 103 21.99 -4.97 2.00
CA LYS A 103 22.42 -5.84 3.09
C LYS A 103 21.21 -6.49 3.79
N ASP A 104 20.11 -5.76 3.95
CA ASP A 104 18.91 -6.24 4.60
C ASP A 104 18.17 -7.34 3.81
N ASP A 105 18.39 -7.49 2.50
CA ASP A 105 17.77 -8.56 1.70
C ASP A 105 18.19 -9.95 2.20
N ILE A 106 19.34 -10.05 2.87
CA ILE A 106 19.83 -11.28 3.50
C ILE A 106 18.79 -11.87 4.47
N LEU A 107 17.96 -11.05 5.10
CA LEU A 107 16.93 -11.48 6.04
C LEU A 107 15.86 -12.37 5.40
N LEU A 108 15.64 -12.23 4.09
CA LEU A 108 14.72 -13.09 3.35
C LEU A 108 15.28 -14.50 3.20
N PHE A 109 16.61 -14.61 3.05
CA PHE A 109 17.30 -15.85 2.67
C PHE A 109 18.03 -16.53 3.83
N TRP A 110 18.17 -15.87 4.98
CA TRP A 110 18.87 -16.41 6.14
C TRP A 110 18.04 -17.39 6.98
N TRP A 111 16.85 -17.73 6.54
CA TRP A 111 15.95 -18.69 7.17
C TRP A 111 15.44 -18.31 8.55
N PHE A 112 15.96 -17.26 9.19
CA PHE A 112 15.63 -16.86 10.54
C PHE A 112 14.12 -16.73 10.76
N PHE A 113 13.43 -15.91 9.94
CA PHE A 113 11.98 -15.75 10.05
C PHE A 113 11.21 -17.01 9.68
N SER A 114 11.63 -17.72 8.62
CA SER A 114 11.01 -18.99 8.28
C SER A 114 11.20 -20.06 9.36
N SER A 115 12.26 -19.99 10.17
CA SER A 115 12.59 -20.96 11.24
C SER A 115 11.67 -20.86 12.44
N GLU A 116 10.98 -19.73 12.56
CA GLU A 116 9.93 -19.55 13.55
C GLU A 116 8.69 -20.38 13.17
N ALA A 117 8.44 -20.59 11.88
CA ALA A 117 7.26 -21.32 11.40
C ALA A 117 7.53 -22.79 11.05
N MET A 118 8.69 -23.08 10.45
CA MET A 118 9.02 -24.36 9.84
C MET A 118 10.17 -25.04 10.57
N SER A 119 10.18 -26.38 10.62
CA SER A 119 11.36 -27.13 11.03
C SER A 119 12.45 -27.13 9.94
N GLN A 120 13.66 -27.58 10.29
CA GLN A 120 14.76 -27.76 9.33
C GLN A 120 14.34 -28.62 8.13
N GLU A 121 13.76 -29.80 8.38
CA GLU A 121 13.29 -30.71 7.33
C GLU A 121 12.24 -30.06 6.42
N GLU A 122 11.34 -29.27 7.01
CA GLU A 122 10.29 -28.56 6.26
C GLU A 122 10.87 -27.51 5.29
N MET A 123 11.92 -26.79 5.68
CA MET A 123 12.58 -25.80 4.81
C MET A 123 13.21 -26.40 3.56
N TRP A 124 13.71 -27.64 3.67
CA TRP A 124 14.34 -28.35 2.56
C TRP A 124 13.35 -29.08 1.66
N ASN A 125 12.06 -28.99 1.92
CA ASN A 125 11.02 -29.66 1.15
C ASN A 125 10.05 -28.67 0.49
N PRO A 126 10.52 -27.85 -0.48
CA PRO A 126 9.67 -26.86 -1.15
C PRO A 126 8.49 -27.48 -1.90
N LYS A 127 8.66 -28.72 -2.41
CA LYS A 127 7.60 -29.44 -3.13
C LYS A 127 6.39 -29.75 -2.26
N LYS A 128 6.59 -30.05 -0.95
CA LYS A 128 5.50 -30.24 0.03
C LYS A 128 4.58 -29.02 0.11
N TYR A 129 5.12 -27.84 -0.14
CA TYR A 129 4.44 -26.55 -0.04
C TYR A 129 4.16 -25.92 -1.42
N TRP A 130 4.34 -26.68 -2.51
CA TRP A 130 4.15 -26.23 -3.89
C TRP A 130 5.05 -25.04 -4.32
N PHE A 131 6.20 -24.86 -3.68
CA PHE A 131 7.21 -23.87 -4.08
C PHE A 131 8.22 -24.48 -5.05
N LYS A 132 8.82 -23.62 -5.89
CA LYS A 132 9.71 -24.05 -6.98
C LYS A 132 11.02 -24.63 -6.46
N ASN A 133 11.57 -24.01 -5.42
CA ASN A 133 12.86 -24.34 -4.82
C ASN A 133 12.90 -23.83 -3.36
N VAL A 134 14.02 -24.10 -2.67
CA VAL A 134 14.19 -23.77 -1.26
C VAL A 134 14.18 -22.25 -1.03
N THR A 135 14.85 -21.47 -1.89
CA THR A 135 14.90 -20.01 -1.69
C THR A 135 13.53 -19.37 -1.91
N ASP A 136 12.76 -19.85 -2.88
CA ASP A 136 11.36 -19.44 -3.14
C ASP A 136 10.47 -19.70 -1.92
N LEU A 137 10.56 -20.89 -1.30
CA LEU A 137 9.82 -21.21 -0.07
C LEU A 137 10.25 -20.29 1.08
N VAL A 138 11.55 -20.25 1.38
CA VAL A 138 12.04 -19.58 2.59
C VAL A 138 11.86 -18.07 2.51
N ALA A 139 12.19 -17.45 1.37
CA ALA A 139 12.02 -16.01 1.19
C ALA A 139 10.53 -15.62 1.24
N SER A 140 9.65 -16.41 0.62
CA SER A 140 8.21 -16.16 0.65
C SER A 140 7.63 -16.27 2.07
N VAL A 141 8.02 -17.30 2.83
CA VAL A 141 7.57 -17.46 4.22
C VAL A 141 8.12 -16.34 5.10
N SER A 142 9.40 -15.98 4.94
CA SER A 142 10.04 -14.91 5.71
C SER A 142 9.35 -13.56 5.46
N GLU A 143 9.04 -13.25 4.20
CA GLU A 143 8.29 -12.06 3.84
C GLU A 143 6.85 -12.10 4.36
N TYR A 144 6.18 -13.25 4.32
CA TYR A 144 4.82 -13.39 4.88
C TYR A 144 4.80 -13.18 6.40
N VAL A 145 5.78 -13.73 7.12
CA VAL A 145 6.00 -13.49 8.55
C VAL A 145 6.18 -11.99 8.81
N ARG A 146 7.05 -11.33 8.01
CA ARG A 146 7.27 -9.87 8.08
C ARG A 146 5.97 -9.11 7.88
N MET A 147 5.19 -9.43 6.85
CA MET A 147 3.90 -8.80 6.58
C MET A 147 2.93 -8.96 7.74
N LYS A 148 2.88 -10.11 8.43
CA LYS A 148 2.01 -10.32 9.60
C LYS A 148 2.49 -9.56 10.83
N LEU A 149 3.80 -9.50 11.07
CA LEU A 149 4.39 -8.71 12.15
C LEU A 149 4.18 -7.20 11.93
N LEU A 150 4.40 -6.69 10.71
CA LEU A 150 4.22 -5.26 10.39
C LEU A 150 2.76 -4.83 10.24
N ARG A 151 1.82 -5.76 9.99
CA ARG A 151 0.37 -5.48 9.93
C ARG A 151 -0.24 -5.04 11.26
N THR A 152 0.54 -4.93 12.32
CA THR A 152 0.05 -4.63 13.66
C THR A 152 0.42 -3.24 14.19
N ASP A 153 0.80 -2.30 13.32
CA ASP A 153 0.59 -0.88 13.63
C ASP A 153 -0.94 -0.61 13.58
N SER A 154 -1.63 -1.09 14.61
CA SER A 154 -3.08 -0.96 14.84
C SER A 154 -3.55 0.49 14.96
N SER A 155 -2.63 1.45 14.85
CA SER A 155 -2.95 2.88 14.78
C SER A 155 -3.38 3.32 13.37
N LYS A 156 -3.21 2.49 12.34
CA LYS A 156 -3.56 2.82 10.95
C LYS A 156 -4.36 1.69 10.32
N GLU A 157 -5.68 1.70 10.51
CA GLU A 157 -6.55 0.82 9.72
C GLU A 157 -6.71 1.40 8.32
N TRP A 158 -6.06 0.78 7.33
CA TRP A 158 -6.15 1.26 5.94
C TRP A 158 -7.38 0.63 5.29
N TYR A 159 -8.10 1.42 4.48
CA TYR A 159 -9.02 0.83 3.53
C TYR A 159 -8.22 0.39 2.31
N LYS A 160 -8.26 -0.91 1.99
CA LYS A 160 -7.47 -1.52 0.91
C LYS A 160 -8.37 -2.25 -0.06
N TRP A 161 -8.08 -2.14 -1.35
CA TRP A 161 -8.72 -2.93 -2.38
C TRP A 161 -7.70 -3.33 -3.45
N SER A 162 -8.09 -4.30 -4.28
CA SER A 162 -7.25 -4.80 -5.37
C SER A 162 -7.95 -4.59 -6.69
N THR A 163 -7.20 -4.15 -7.68
CA THR A 163 -7.74 -3.85 -9.00
C THR A 163 -6.83 -4.47 -10.06
N ALA A 164 -7.43 -5.13 -11.04
CA ALA A 164 -6.75 -5.62 -12.23
C ALA A 164 -7.09 -4.71 -13.40
N LYS A 165 -6.07 -4.25 -14.13
CA LYS A 165 -6.22 -3.48 -15.36
C LYS A 165 -5.30 -4.07 -16.41
N ASP A 166 -5.89 -4.51 -17.51
CA ASP A 166 -5.23 -5.33 -18.53
C ASP A 166 -4.59 -6.57 -17.90
N TRP A 167 -3.27 -6.71 -18.00
CA TRP A 167 -2.50 -7.80 -17.39
C TRP A 167 -1.84 -7.41 -16.05
N LYS A 168 -1.97 -6.15 -15.63
CA LYS A 168 -1.37 -5.64 -14.41
C LYS A 168 -2.31 -5.76 -13.22
N SER A 169 -1.73 -6.02 -12.05
CA SER A 169 -2.44 -6.07 -10.78
C SER A 169 -1.95 -4.96 -9.87
N TYR A 170 -2.87 -4.37 -9.12
CA TYR A 170 -2.58 -3.29 -8.18
C TYR A 170 -3.27 -3.55 -6.86
N ILE A 171 -2.60 -3.15 -5.76
CA ILE A 171 -3.23 -2.94 -4.46
C ILE A 171 -3.26 -1.45 -4.23
N THR A 172 -4.45 -0.92 -4.01
CA THR A 172 -4.65 0.48 -3.67
C THR A 172 -5.10 0.58 -2.23
N SER A 173 -4.66 1.63 -1.54
CA SER A 173 -5.06 1.91 -0.18
C SER A 173 -5.19 3.39 0.09
N ILE A 174 -6.13 3.73 0.99
CA ILE A 174 -6.26 5.08 1.54
C ILE A 174 -6.27 5.00 3.07
N TRP A 175 -5.64 5.98 3.72
CA TRP A 175 -5.49 6.03 5.17
C TRP A 175 -5.15 7.45 5.67
N GLY A 176 -5.10 7.64 6.99
CA GLY A 176 -4.62 8.87 7.63
C GLY A 176 -3.16 8.78 8.08
N SER A 177 -2.41 9.88 7.96
CA SER A 177 -1.08 10.01 8.56
C SER A 177 -1.14 9.97 10.09
N THR A 178 0.01 10.02 10.77
CA THR A 178 0.05 10.22 12.24
C THR A 178 -0.56 11.55 12.69
N HIS A 179 -0.77 12.48 11.75
CA HIS A 179 -1.45 13.76 11.94
C HIS A 179 -2.84 13.76 11.28
N TRP A 180 -3.40 12.58 11.01
CA TRP A 180 -4.73 12.40 10.40
C TRP A 180 -4.87 13.01 8.99
N ASP A 181 -3.76 13.31 8.31
CA ASP A 181 -3.81 13.85 6.96
C ASP A 181 -4.04 12.73 5.93
N PHE A 182 -4.89 12.97 4.94
CA PHE A 182 -5.16 12.01 3.86
C PHE A 182 -3.89 11.49 3.16
N ARG A 183 -3.84 10.17 2.99
CA ARG A 183 -2.84 9.44 2.21
C ARG A 183 -3.55 8.49 1.26
N ALA A 184 -3.08 8.39 0.03
CA ALA A 184 -3.42 7.31 -0.88
C ALA A 184 -2.14 6.73 -1.48
N GLU A 185 -2.08 5.41 -1.61
CA GLU A 185 -1.00 4.71 -2.31
C GLU A 185 -1.59 3.61 -3.17
N ARG A 186 -1.08 3.51 -4.39
CA ARG A 186 -1.28 2.38 -5.29
C ARG A 186 0.07 1.72 -5.52
N THR A 187 0.13 0.43 -5.24
CA THR A 187 1.31 -0.41 -5.49
C THR A 187 0.99 -1.41 -6.59
N GLU A 188 1.79 -1.46 -7.64
CA GLU A 188 1.72 -2.51 -8.67
C GLU A 188 2.24 -3.84 -8.11
N THR A 189 1.40 -4.87 -8.09
CA THR A 189 1.68 -6.19 -7.50
C THR A 189 1.75 -7.31 -8.53
N THR A 190 1.84 -6.97 -9.82
CA THR A 190 1.92 -7.93 -10.92
C THR A 190 3.04 -8.96 -10.71
N PRO A 191 2.77 -10.26 -10.88
CA PRO A 191 3.73 -11.33 -10.63
C PRO A 191 4.70 -11.50 -11.80
N TYR A 192 5.74 -10.67 -11.83
CA TYR A 192 6.82 -10.78 -12.81
C TYR A 192 7.71 -11.98 -12.56
N GLU A 193 8.34 -12.49 -13.62
CA GLU A 193 9.39 -13.48 -13.47
C GLU A 193 10.58 -12.83 -12.77
N THR A 194 10.91 -13.34 -11.59
CA THR A 194 11.94 -12.77 -10.72
C THR A 194 12.99 -13.81 -10.36
N ILE A 195 14.25 -13.42 -10.52
CA ILE A 195 15.43 -14.18 -10.09
C ILE A 195 16.05 -13.47 -8.90
N ASP A 196 16.30 -14.25 -7.85
CA ASP A 196 16.88 -13.79 -6.59
C ASP A 196 18.41 -13.67 -6.65
N PRO A 197 19.05 -13.16 -5.59
CA PRO A 197 20.51 -13.00 -5.51
C PRO A 197 21.31 -14.33 -5.54
N PHE A 198 20.62 -15.46 -5.36
CA PHE A 198 21.14 -16.83 -5.45
C PHE A 198 20.91 -17.44 -6.84
N TRP A 199 20.43 -16.66 -7.81
CA TRP A 199 20.10 -17.09 -9.17
C TRP A 199 18.94 -18.08 -9.27
N ASN A 200 18.03 -18.04 -8.30
CA ASN A 200 16.83 -18.89 -8.28
C ASN A 200 15.58 -18.10 -8.65
N PHE A 201 14.65 -18.77 -9.33
CA PHE A 201 13.31 -18.23 -9.54
C PHE A 201 12.54 -18.16 -8.24
N VAL A 202 11.96 -17.00 -7.94
CA VAL A 202 11.22 -16.75 -6.70
C VAL A 202 9.88 -16.07 -6.96
N SER A 203 8.97 -16.19 -6.00
CA SER A 203 7.59 -15.69 -6.06
C SER A 203 7.40 -14.37 -5.27
N LEU A 204 8.46 -13.57 -5.23
CA LEU A 204 8.49 -12.25 -4.62
C LEU A 204 9.53 -11.38 -5.32
N ARG A 205 9.46 -10.07 -5.15
CA ARG A 205 10.48 -9.13 -5.62
C ARG A 205 10.60 -7.89 -4.72
N PRO A 206 11.73 -7.17 -4.77
CA PRO A 206 11.83 -5.84 -4.18
C PRO A 206 10.76 -4.88 -4.73
N LYS A 207 10.11 -4.11 -3.85
CA LYS A 207 9.26 -2.97 -4.22
C LYS A 207 10.18 -1.82 -4.65
N THR A 208 9.91 -1.26 -5.82
CA THR A 208 10.64 -0.12 -6.38
C THR A 208 9.77 1.14 -6.35
N ASN A 209 10.40 2.31 -6.53
CA ASN A 209 9.66 3.57 -6.65
C ASN A 209 8.72 3.57 -7.86
N GLU A 210 9.08 2.87 -8.95
CA GLU A 210 8.24 2.76 -10.15
C GLU A 210 6.97 1.92 -9.92
N ASP A 211 6.97 1.06 -8.91
CA ASP A 211 5.77 0.29 -8.52
C ASP A 211 4.77 1.12 -7.73
N THR A 212 5.19 2.29 -7.23
CA THR A 212 4.46 3.04 -6.22
C THR A 212 3.98 4.36 -6.77
N GLN A 213 2.68 4.57 -6.66
CA GLN A 213 2.00 5.83 -6.91
C GLN A 213 1.41 6.31 -5.58
N MET A 214 1.48 7.60 -5.30
CA MET A 214 1.13 8.12 -3.97
C MET A 214 0.61 9.55 -4.03
N ILE A 215 -0.37 9.81 -3.17
CA ILE A 215 -0.85 11.15 -2.83
C ILE A 215 -0.59 11.37 -1.35
N ASN A 216 0.12 12.46 -1.05
CA ASN A 216 0.39 12.93 0.31
C ASN A 216 -0.23 14.30 0.51
N ALA A 217 -1.49 14.31 0.90
CA ALA A 217 -2.20 15.57 1.09
C ALA A 217 -1.99 16.11 2.51
N TYR A 218 -2.37 17.35 2.75
CA TYR A 218 -2.20 18.01 4.03
C TYR A 218 -3.48 18.72 4.43
N HIS A 219 -3.81 18.68 5.73
CA HIS A 219 -5.05 19.19 6.32
C HIS A 219 -6.32 18.41 5.91
N SER A 220 -7.48 18.93 6.33
CA SER A 220 -8.81 18.35 6.11
C SER A 220 -9.29 18.57 4.67
N ILE A 221 -8.73 17.80 3.74
CA ILE A 221 -8.97 17.90 2.31
C ILE A 221 -9.89 16.80 1.78
N GLU A 222 -10.38 15.93 2.66
CA GLU A 222 -11.12 14.71 2.30
C GLU A 222 -12.43 15.04 1.58
N SER A 223 -13.14 16.10 1.99
CA SER A 223 -14.33 16.61 1.28
C SER A 223 -14.01 17.12 -0.12
N TYR A 224 -12.84 17.74 -0.32
CA TYR A 224 -12.38 18.16 -1.66
C TYR A 224 -11.99 16.96 -2.50
N PHE A 225 -11.31 15.97 -1.92
CA PHE A 225 -11.00 14.72 -2.60
C PHE A 225 -12.29 14.04 -3.06
N LEU A 226 -13.29 13.89 -2.18
CA LEU A 226 -14.62 13.41 -2.52
C LEU A 226 -15.23 14.18 -3.70
N MET A 227 -15.22 15.52 -3.65
CA MET A 227 -15.74 16.36 -4.72
C MET A 227 -15.04 16.10 -6.07
N VAL A 228 -13.70 15.91 -6.06
CA VAL A 228 -12.95 15.52 -7.27
C VAL A 228 -13.40 14.15 -7.79
N ILE A 229 -13.59 13.17 -6.91
CA ILE A 229 -14.08 11.83 -7.32
C ILE A 229 -15.46 11.92 -7.94
N LEU A 230 -16.39 12.63 -7.31
CA LEU A 230 -17.74 12.84 -7.84
C LEU A 230 -17.71 13.55 -9.19
N LYS A 231 -16.87 14.59 -9.32
CA LYS A 231 -16.73 15.32 -10.59
C LYS A 231 -16.18 14.43 -11.70
N TRP A 232 -15.20 13.59 -11.38
CA TRP A 232 -14.64 12.64 -12.32
C TRP A 232 -15.70 11.64 -12.80
N MET A 233 -16.50 11.10 -11.88
CA MET A 233 -17.60 10.20 -12.22
C MET A 233 -18.59 10.84 -13.17
N ASP A 234 -19.03 12.07 -12.89
CA ASP A 234 -19.98 12.79 -13.76
C ASP A 234 -19.37 13.10 -15.11
N THR A 235 -18.11 13.52 -15.14
CA THR A 235 -17.41 13.83 -16.40
C THR A 235 -17.23 12.59 -17.27
N ALA A 236 -17.00 11.42 -16.67
CA ALA A 236 -16.81 10.15 -17.36
C ALA A 236 -18.09 9.32 -17.55
N GLY A 237 -19.23 9.76 -16.99
CA GLY A 237 -20.51 9.05 -17.05
C GLY A 237 -20.54 7.76 -16.22
N TYR A 238 -19.77 7.68 -15.14
CA TYR A 238 -19.72 6.52 -14.26
C TYR A 238 -20.89 6.52 -13.26
N LYS A 239 -21.37 5.32 -12.95
CA LYS A 239 -22.38 5.08 -11.92
C LYS A 239 -21.70 4.37 -10.76
N SER A 240 -22.01 4.80 -9.54
CA SER A 240 -21.58 4.14 -8.31
C SER A 240 -22.75 3.35 -7.74
N GLU A 241 -22.51 2.12 -7.28
CA GLU A 241 -23.52 1.37 -6.54
C GLU A 241 -23.86 2.05 -5.22
N LEU A 242 -22.84 2.59 -4.52
CA LEU A 242 -23.00 3.29 -3.25
C LEU A 242 -23.95 4.50 -3.38
N LEU A 243 -23.78 5.31 -4.42
CA LEU A 243 -24.62 6.48 -4.66
C LEU A 243 -26.00 6.15 -5.26
N ASN A 244 -26.18 4.92 -5.79
CA ASN A 244 -27.47 4.44 -6.29
C ASN A 244 -28.27 3.67 -5.22
N MET A 245 -27.72 3.46 -4.02
CA MET A 245 -28.50 2.92 -2.91
C MET A 245 -29.63 3.89 -2.55
N ASN A 246 -30.80 3.36 -2.17
CA ASN A 246 -31.86 4.18 -1.59
C ASN A 246 -31.25 4.98 -0.43
N TRP A 247 -31.51 6.29 -0.38
CA TRP A 247 -31.04 7.18 0.69
C TRP A 247 -31.32 6.60 2.09
N GLU A 248 -32.44 5.90 2.26
CA GLU A 248 -32.80 5.20 3.50
C GLU A 248 -31.86 4.02 3.82
N LEU A 249 -31.47 3.23 2.81
CA LEU A 249 -30.49 2.13 2.96
C LEU A 249 -29.07 2.66 3.16
N MET A 250 -28.74 3.78 2.53
CA MET A 250 -27.48 4.46 2.80
C MET A 250 -27.48 5.00 4.24
N GLN A 251 -28.57 5.62 4.71
CA GLN A 251 -28.72 5.99 6.12
C GLN A 251 -28.68 4.77 7.07
N GLU A 252 -29.18 3.60 6.68
CA GLU A 252 -29.09 2.36 7.46
C GLU A 252 -27.64 1.83 7.52
N PHE A 253 -26.95 1.75 6.38
CA PHE A 253 -25.51 1.45 6.31
C PHE A 253 -24.70 2.44 7.14
N LEU A 254 -25.02 3.73 7.08
CA LEU A 254 -24.34 4.79 7.81
C LEU A 254 -24.67 4.81 9.31
N SER A 255 -25.90 4.43 9.69
CA SER A 255 -26.29 4.32 11.10
C SER A 255 -25.68 3.12 11.80
N SER A 256 -25.20 2.12 11.06
CA SER A 256 -24.33 1.06 11.61
C SER A 256 -23.00 1.60 12.15
N PHE A 257 -22.53 2.75 11.65
CA PHE A 257 -21.37 3.48 12.18
C PHE A 257 -21.76 4.54 13.22
N SER A 258 -23.05 4.90 13.32
CA SER A 258 -23.58 5.89 14.27
C SER A 258 -24.43 5.23 15.35
N ASN A 259 -23.81 4.53 16.30
CA ASN A 259 -24.43 4.26 17.59
C ASN A 259 -23.36 4.43 18.68
N ASP A 260 -23.44 5.54 19.41
CA ASP A 260 -22.85 5.77 20.74
C ASP A 260 -21.38 5.32 20.96
N GLY A 261 -20.51 5.60 20.00
CA GLY A 261 -19.06 5.52 20.21
C GLY A 261 -18.50 6.81 20.84
N PRO A 262 -17.52 6.74 21.77
CA PRO A 262 -16.86 7.90 22.39
C PRO A 262 -16.02 8.78 21.42
N PHE A 263 -16.21 8.59 20.12
CA PHE A 263 -15.38 9.12 19.05
C PHE A 263 -16.05 10.24 18.22
N SER A 264 -17.36 10.49 18.42
CA SER A 264 -18.15 11.48 17.65
C SER A 264 -17.78 12.97 17.78
N LYS A 265 -16.68 13.34 18.47
CA LYS A 265 -16.29 14.75 18.70
C LYS A 265 -14.78 15.00 18.87
N LYS A 266 -13.91 14.38 18.08
CA LYS A 266 -12.45 14.66 18.16
C LYS A 266 -11.77 15.01 16.84
N CYS A 267 -12.41 15.82 16.00
CA CYS A 267 -11.75 16.39 14.84
C CYS A 267 -11.96 17.90 14.79
N THR A 268 -10.95 18.65 15.27
CA THR A 268 -10.83 20.10 15.12
C THR A 268 -9.37 20.43 15.00
N GLU A 269 -8.92 20.77 13.78
CA GLU A 269 -8.27 22.05 13.47
C GLU A 269 -8.07 22.16 11.96
N ASN A 270 -9.02 22.83 11.30
CA ASN A 270 -8.77 23.50 10.03
C ASN A 270 -7.95 24.75 10.35
N LEU A 271 -6.62 24.70 10.19
CA LEU A 271 -5.75 25.87 10.24
C LEU A 271 -5.79 26.63 8.91
N THR A 272 -6.99 26.97 8.46
CA THR A 272 -7.23 28.18 7.68
C THR A 272 -8.09 29.08 8.55
N TRP A 273 -7.80 30.37 8.56
CA TRP A 273 -8.34 31.38 9.50
C TRP A 273 -9.86 31.61 9.42
N GLU A 274 -10.57 30.74 8.72
CA GLU A 274 -12.02 30.68 8.62
C GLU A 274 -12.43 29.22 8.85
N THR A 275 -13.00 28.96 10.02
CA THR A 275 -13.51 27.68 10.52
C THR A 275 -14.69 27.10 9.72
N SER A 276 -15.01 27.60 8.52
CA SER A 276 -16.32 27.39 7.87
C SER A 276 -16.34 26.71 6.50
N PHE A 277 -15.23 26.58 5.75
CA PHE A 277 -15.32 26.07 4.36
C PHE A 277 -15.53 24.56 4.25
N ALA A 278 -14.90 23.74 5.09
CA ALA A 278 -15.11 22.28 5.08
C ALA A 278 -16.46 21.88 5.70
N ASN A 279 -17.01 22.72 6.58
CA ASN A 279 -18.32 22.55 7.20
C ASN A 279 -19.49 22.97 6.29
N ASP A 280 -19.23 23.82 5.28
CA ASP A 280 -20.23 24.24 4.31
C ASP A 280 -20.09 23.41 3.02
N ALA A 281 -20.96 22.42 2.85
CA ALA A 281 -21.00 21.59 1.66
C ALA A 281 -21.08 22.43 0.37
N LYS A 282 -21.80 23.56 0.36
CA LYS A 282 -21.88 24.41 -0.84
C LYS A 282 -20.50 24.95 -1.26
N MET A 283 -19.66 25.28 -0.28
CA MET A 283 -18.32 25.81 -0.56
C MET A 283 -17.36 24.73 -1.08
N VAL A 284 -17.54 23.48 -0.66
CA VAL A 284 -16.82 22.33 -1.22
C VAL A 284 -17.07 22.20 -2.74
N PHE A 285 -18.30 22.46 -3.19
CA PHE A 285 -18.71 22.31 -4.59
C PHE A 285 -18.62 23.59 -5.43
N VAL A 286 -17.99 24.67 -4.95
CA VAL A 286 -17.93 25.96 -5.67
C VAL A 286 -17.32 25.85 -7.08
N SER A 287 -16.35 24.96 -7.25
CA SER A 287 -15.66 24.72 -8.53
C SER A 287 -16.31 23.65 -9.40
N TYR A 288 -17.41 23.02 -8.94
CA TYR A 288 -17.93 21.80 -9.55
C TYR A 288 -18.43 22.00 -11.00
N GLY A 289 -19.02 23.15 -11.30
CA GLY A 289 -19.48 23.48 -12.66
C GLY A 289 -18.36 23.64 -13.69
N LEU A 290 -17.08 23.67 -13.26
CA LEU A 290 -15.93 23.80 -14.16
C LEU A 290 -15.54 22.43 -14.73
N PRO A 291 -15.07 22.36 -15.98
CA PRO A 291 -14.68 21.09 -16.60
C PRO A 291 -13.36 20.56 -16.02
N MET A 292 -13.28 19.24 -15.80
CA MET A 292 -11.99 18.60 -15.56
C MET A 292 -11.14 18.64 -16.83
N ARG A 293 -9.85 18.95 -16.68
CA ARG A 293 -8.93 19.07 -17.81
C ARG A 293 -8.32 17.73 -18.17
N ARG A 294 -8.00 17.56 -19.45
CA ARG A 294 -7.17 16.44 -19.90
C ARG A 294 -5.73 16.64 -19.43
N PHE A 295 -5.08 15.58 -18.98
CA PHE A 295 -3.70 15.63 -18.49
C PHE A 295 -2.71 16.05 -19.59
N ASN A 296 -2.96 15.66 -20.85
CA ASN A 296 -2.14 16.03 -22.01
C ASN A 296 -2.50 17.41 -22.62
N SER A 297 -3.38 18.18 -21.99
CA SER A 297 -3.79 19.48 -22.53
C SER A 297 -2.69 20.53 -22.40
N GLU A 298 -2.58 21.40 -23.40
CA GLU A 298 -1.63 22.52 -23.39
C GLU A 298 -1.91 23.48 -22.22
N ASN A 299 -3.18 23.68 -21.87
CA ASN A 299 -3.58 24.45 -20.69
C ASN A 299 -3.69 23.53 -19.46
N ARG A 300 -2.59 23.45 -18.72
CA ARG A 300 -2.42 22.56 -17.56
C ARG A 300 -3.14 23.02 -16.28
N ARG A 301 -3.77 24.19 -16.26
CA ARG A 301 -4.44 24.71 -15.06
C ARG A 301 -5.80 24.04 -14.85
N THR A 302 -5.96 23.40 -13.69
CA THR A 302 -7.21 22.78 -13.25
C THR A 302 -7.71 23.46 -11.97
N HIS A 303 -9.02 23.42 -11.73
CA HIS A 303 -9.66 23.92 -10.51
C HIS A 303 -9.83 22.84 -9.44
N PHE A 304 -9.44 21.60 -9.79
CA PHE A 304 -9.55 20.42 -8.96
C PHE A 304 -8.16 20.07 -8.44
N ALA A 305 -7.88 20.40 -7.19
CA ALA A 305 -6.61 20.11 -6.57
C ALA A 305 -6.76 19.88 -5.06
N ILE A 306 -5.87 19.06 -4.50
CA ILE A 306 -5.75 18.83 -3.06
C ILE A 306 -4.36 19.30 -2.59
N SER A 307 -4.33 20.03 -1.48
CA SER A 307 -3.11 20.65 -0.96
C SER A 307 -2.16 19.64 -0.30
N THR A 308 -0.88 19.98 -0.26
CA THR A 308 0.20 19.22 0.39
C THR A 308 0.93 20.11 1.42
N GLU A 309 1.81 19.52 2.24
CA GLU A 309 2.52 20.19 3.34
C GLU A 309 3.34 21.42 2.90
N SER A 310 3.81 21.45 1.64
CA SER A 310 4.78 22.43 1.12
C SER A 310 4.18 23.63 0.35
N ARG A 311 2.88 23.96 0.52
CA ARG A 311 2.13 24.93 -0.32
C ARG A 311 1.98 24.51 -1.79
N TRP A 312 2.16 23.23 -2.08
CA TRP A 312 2.06 22.63 -3.41
C TRP A 312 0.78 21.79 -3.48
N TRP A 313 0.39 21.31 -4.65
CA TRP A 313 -0.91 20.67 -4.86
C TRP A 313 -0.77 19.39 -5.68
N TYR A 314 -1.61 18.40 -5.40
CA TYR A 314 -1.92 17.38 -6.39
C TYR A 314 -3.11 17.88 -7.21
N SER A 315 -2.86 18.20 -8.46
CA SER A 315 -3.87 18.63 -9.42
C SER A 315 -4.50 17.42 -10.10
N ALA A 316 -5.82 17.43 -10.24
CA ALA A 316 -6.60 16.34 -10.79
C ALA A 316 -6.96 16.57 -12.27
N TYR A 317 -6.80 15.51 -13.06
CA TYR A 317 -6.97 15.50 -14.51
C TYR A 317 -7.65 14.22 -14.97
N ILE A 318 -8.14 14.24 -16.21
CA ILE A 318 -8.65 13.06 -16.92
C ILE A 318 -7.63 12.59 -17.95
N TRP A 319 -7.40 11.27 -18.04
CA TRP A 319 -6.61 10.64 -19.10
C TRP A 319 -7.47 10.09 -20.24
N ASP A 320 -6.84 9.65 -21.33
CA ASP A 320 -7.52 9.25 -22.57
C ASP A 320 -8.56 8.13 -22.37
N ASP A 321 -8.34 7.22 -21.41
CA ASP A 321 -9.30 6.16 -21.04
C ASP A 321 -10.24 6.55 -19.89
N TRP A 322 -10.49 7.85 -19.72
CA TRP A 322 -11.31 8.40 -18.64
C TRP A 322 -10.82 8.01 -17.23
N GLU A 323 -9.52 7.77 -17.08
CA GLU A 323 -8.86 7.54 -15.79
C GLU A 323 -8.67 8.87 -15.06
N LEU A 324 -8.75 8.84 -13.74
CA LEU A 324 -8.43 9.99 -12.91
C LEU A 324 -6.94 9.98 -12.59
N ILE A 325 -6.27 11.07 -12.95
CA ILE A 325 -4.85 11.27 -12.69
C ILE A 325 -4.68 12.40 -11.69
N PHE A 326 -3.91 12.14 -10.64
CA PHE A 326 -3.33 13.19 -9.83
C PHE A 326 -1.88 13.41 -10.25
N SER A 327 -1.54 14.67 -10.46
CA SER A 327 -0.19 15.11 -10.77
C SER A 327 0.27 16.16 -9.78
N TYR A 328 1.49 16.00 -9.30
CA TYR A 328 2.13 16.93 -8.42
C TYR A 328 2.46 18.23 -9.17
N SER A 329 1.84 19.35 -8.76
CA SER A 329 2.09 20.66 -9.32
C SER A 329 2.77 21.59 -8.30
N ASN A 330 3.96 22.07 -8.68
CA ASN A 330 4.67 23.16 -8.00
C ASN A 330 4.84 24.31 -9.01
N ARG A 331 4.64 25.56 -8.57
CA ARG A 331 4.88 26.77 -9.37
C ARG A 331 6.32 26.87 -9.88
N GLU A 332 7.28 26.29 -9.17
CA GLU A 332 8.70 26.27 -9.57
C GLU A 332 9.00 25.25 -10.69
N LYS A 333 8.04 24.37 -11.00
CA LYS A 333 8.16 23.33 -12.04
C LYS A 333 7.38 23.66 -13.31
N GLU A 334 7.04 24.93 -13.52
CA GLU A 334 6.43 25.38 -14.79
C GLU A 334 7.37 25.03 -15.96
N GLY A 335 6.97 24.06 -16.79
CA GLY A 335 7.73 23.58 -17.95
C GLY A 335 8.23 22.14 -17.84
N GLU A 336 8.25 21.53 -16.65
CA GLU A 336 8.57 20.10 -16.51
C GLU A 336 7.46 19.22 -17.11
N GLU A 337 7.81 18.00 -17.53
CA GLU A 337 6.84 17.00 -17.93
C GLU A 337 6.00 16.57 -16.71
N MET A 338 4.67 16.59 -16.86
CA MET A 338 3.76 16.16 -15.80
C MET A 338 3.91 14.67 -15.56
N LYS A 339 3.94 14.28 -14.29
CA LYS A 339 4.01 12.87 -13.89
C LYS A 339 2.65 12.39 -13.41
N LYS A 340 2.37 11.11 -13.64
CA LYS A 340 1.18 10.43 -13.11
C LYS A 340 1.49 9.94 -11.69
N ASP A 341 1.46 10.85 -10.72
CA ASP A 341 1.78 10.53 -9.32
C ASP A 341 0.76 9.57 -8.71
N MET A 342 -0.49 9.61 -9.17
CA MET A 342 -1.51 8.60 -8.87
C MET A 342 -2.50 8.46 -10.01
N VAL A 343 -2.90 7.22 -10.27
CA VAL A 343 -3.94 6.87 -11.24
C VAL A 343 -5.04 6.08 -10.54
N PHE A 344 -6.28 6.48 -10.76
CA PHE A 344 -7.47 5.70 -10.42
C PHE A 344 -8.20 5.28 -11.69
N TYR A 345 -8.52 4.00 -11.78
CA TYR A 345 -9.29 3.42 -12.87
C TYR A 345 -10.78 3.44 -12.53
N LYS A 346 -11.63 3.34 -13.55
CA LYS A 346 -13.09 3.28 -13.37
C LYS A 346 -13.53 2.26 -12.33
N GLU A 347 -12.87 1.11 -12.30
CA GLU A 347 -13.14 0.00 -11.38
C GLU A 347 -12.90 0.39 -9.91
N ASP A 348 -12.10 1.42 -9.64
CA ASP A 348 -11.78 1.88 -8.29
C ASP A 348 -12.87 2.78 -7.68
N VAL A 349 -13.85 3.27 -8.46
CA VAL A 349 -14.79 4.32 -8.03
C VAL A 349 -15.51 3.99 -6.72
N ASP A 350 -16.14 2.81 -6.64
CA ASP A 350 -16.91 2.43 -5.46
C ASP A 350 -16.02 2.15 -4.25
N ASP A 351 -14.84 1.56 -4.44
CA ASP A 351 -13.88 1.32 -3.36
C ASP A 351 -13.29 2.64 -2.83
N ILE A 352 -13.05 3.64 -3.68
CA ILE A 352 -12.63 4.97 -3.24
C ILE A 352 -13.71 5.61 -2.36
N LEU A 353 -14.97 5.60 -2.80
CA LEU A 353 -16.07 6.20 -2.03
C LEU A 353 -16.29 5.46 -0.69
N LYS A 354 -16.30 4.12 -0.71
CA LYS A 354 -16.39 3.30 0.50
C LYS A 354 -15.24 3.57 1.44
N GLY A 355 -14.02 3.68 0.91
CA GLY A 355 -12.83 4.02 1.68
C GLY A 355 -12.95 5.39 2.34
N ILE A 356 -13.47 6.39 1.62
CA ILE A 356 -13.67 7.74 2.18
C ILE A 356 -14.60 7.69 3.39
N VAL A 357 -15.74 7.02 3.24
CA VAL A 357 -16.73 6.84 4.32
C VAL A 357 -16.13 6.04 5.47
N TYR A 358 -15.44 4.93 5.18
CA TYR A 358 -14.81 4.07 6.19
C TYR A 358 -13.81 4.84 7.04
N GLN A 359 -12.88 5.56 6.40
CA GLN A 359 -11.82 6.28 7.12
C GLN A 359 -12.38 7.39 8.00
N ALA A 360 -13.37 8.13 7.51
CA ALA A 360 -14.06 9.15 8.30
C ALA A 360 -14.89 8.55 9.45
N ALA A 361 -15.52 7.39 9.24
CA ALA A 361 -16.29 6.68 10.28
C ALA A 361 -15.42 6.12 11.41
N MET A 362 -14.15 5.79 11.10
CA MET A 362 -13.18 5.31 12.06
C MET A 362 -12.37 6.44 12.73
N ASP A 363 -12.72 7.71 12.49
CA ASP A 363 -11.99 8.90 12.97
C ASP A 363 -10.48 8.88 12.64
N LEU A 364 -10.16 8.34 11.46
CA LEU A 364 -8.78 8.22 10.98
C LEU A 364 -8.34 9.43 10.15
N TRP A 365 -9.24 10.37 9.90
CA TRP A 365 -9.00 11.62 9.18
C TRP A 365 -9.45 12.84 9.95
N ARG A 366 -9.00 14.01 9.50
CA ARG A 366 -9.41 15.31 10.06
C ARG A 366 -10.84 15.72 9.72
N THR A 367 -11.38 15.25 8.59
CA THR A 367 -12.80 15.47 8.24
C THR A 367 -13.65 14.38 8.87
N SER A 368 -14.67 14.82 9.63
CA SER A 368 -15.62 13.93 10.28
C SER A 368 -16.54 13.23 9.28
N LEU A 369 -17.07 12.06 9.68
CA LEU A 369 -18.09 11.37 8.91
C LEU A 369 -19.27 12.29 8.55
N ASN A 370 -19.74 13.11 9.49
CA ASN A 370 -20.88 14.00 9.25
C ASN A 370 -20.61 15.03 8.14
N GLU A 371 -19.40 15.58 8.05
CA GLU A 371 -19.02 16.51 6.98
C GLU A 371 -18.98 15.81 5.61
N ILE A 372 -18.41 14.60 5.54
CA ILE A 372 -18.42 13.77 4.31
C ILE A 372 -19.85 13.49 3.87
N LEU A 373 -20.72 13.07 4.79
CA LEU A 373 -22.12 12.75 4.48
C LEU A 373 -22.92 13.97 4.05
N THR A 374 -22.69 15.12 4.69
CA THR A 374 -23.35 16.38 4.31
C THR A 374 -22.94 16.78 2.89
N ALA A 375 -21.66 16.63 2.54
CA ALA A 375 -21.18 16.88 1.17
C ALA A 375 -21.79 15.91 0.14
N MET A 376 -21.91 14.61 0.47
CA MET A 376 -22.56 13.63 -0.39
C MET A 376 -24.05 13.93 -0.59
N ALA A 377 -24.77 14.27 0.48
CA ALA A 377 -26.18 14.65 0.42
C ALA A 377 -26.40 15.88 -0.45
N TYR A 378 -25.59 16.92 -0.24
CA TYR A 378 -25.65 18.15 -1.02
C TYR A 378 -25.46 17.88 -2.51
N TYR A 379 -24.47 17.05 -2.87
CA TYR A 379 -24.27 16.62 -4.24
C TYR A 379 -25.50 15.89 -4.81
N MET A 380 -26.06 14.91 -4.10
CA MET A 380 -27.22 14.15 -4.58
C MET A 380 -28.46 15.03 -4.80
N GLU A 381 -28.72 15.97 -3.90
CA GLU A 381 -29.87 16.89 -3.99
C GLU A 381 -29.71 17.97 -5.06
N ASN A 382 -28.47 18.33 -5.41
CA ASN A 382 -28.18 19.46 -6.29
C ASN A 382 -27.44 19.07 -7.57
N ARG A 383 -27.28 17.78 -7.87
CA ARG A 383 -26.48 17.27 -8.99
C ARG A 383 -26.80 17.94 -10.32
N ASP A 384 -28.09 18.11 -10.64
CA ASP A 384 -28.52 18.72 -11.91
C ASP A 384 -28.28 20.24 -11.99
N LYS A 385 -27.95 20.89 -10.87
CA LYS A 385 -27.69 22.34 -10.76
C LYS A 385 -26.21 22.67 -10.60
N LEU A 386 -25.38 21.67 -10.29
CA LEU A 386 -23.93 21.77 -10.15
C LEU A 386 -23.24 21.60 -11.50
#